data_AF-A0A6L7CXS8-F1
#
_entry.id   AF-A0A6L7CXS8-F1
#
_cell.length_a   1.000
_cell.length_b   1.000
_cell.length_c   1.000
_cell.angle_alpha   90.00
_cell.angle_beta   90.00
_cell.angle_gamma   90.00
#
_symmetry.space_group_name_H-M   'P 1'
#
loop_
_entity.id
_entity.type
_entity.pdbx_description
1 polymer ?
#
loop_
_entity_poly.entity_id
_entity_poly.type
_entity_poly.pdbx_seq_one_letter_code
_entity_poly.pdbx_strand_id
1 'polypeptide(L)'
;YPINEVTLFFNNRLYRGNRTTKAHADGFDAFASPNLPPLLEAGIHIRRLNTPPAPHGEGELIVHPITPQPIGVVTIYPGISADVVRNFLRQPVKALILRSYGVGNAPQNKAFLQELQEASDRGIVVVNLTQCMSGKVNMGGYATGNALAHAGVIGGADMTVEATLTKLHYLLSQELDTET
;
A
#
# COMPACT_ATOMS: atom_id res chain seq x y z
N TYR A 1 -5.77 -29.32 3.72
CA TYR A 1 -4.43 -28.77 3.42
C TYR A 1 -4.34 -27.44 4.14
N PRO A 2 -3.33 -27.21 4.99
CA PRO A 2 -3.30 -26.01 5.81
C PRO A 2 -2.99 -24.76 4.95
N ILE A 3 -3.58 -23.62 5.32
CA ILE A 3 -3.23 -22.30 4.79
C ILE A 3 -2.21 -21.72 5.78
N ASN A 4 -0.94 -21.69 5.40
CA ASN A 4 0.15 -21.22 6.25
C ASN A 4 0.41 -19.72 6.00
N GLU A 5 -0.62 -18.90 6.16
CA GLU A 5 -0.59 -17.47 5.94
C GLU A 5 -1.32 -16.75 7.09
N VAL A 6 -0.96 -15.50 7.37
CA VAL A 6 -1.80 -14.63 8.22
C VAL A 6 -3.08 -14.31 7.45
N THR A 7 -4.22 -14.63 8.04
CA THR A 7 -5.54 -14.52 7.41
C THR A 7 -6.52 -13.75 8.28
N LEU A 8 -7.57 -13.23 7.65
CA LEU A 8 -8.69 -12.56 8.31
C LEU A 8 -9.96 -13.33 7.98
N PHE A 9 -10.63 -13.87 9.00
CA PHE A 9 -11.93 -14.52 8.83
C PHE A 9 -13.05 -13.57 9.27
N PHE A 10 -13.98 -13.27 8.39
CA PHE A 10 -15.16 -12.46 8.70
C PHE A 10 -16.30 -12.78 7.75
N ASN A 11 -17.53 -12.77 8.26
CA ASN A 11 -18.76 -13.02 7.52
C ASN A 11 -18.65 -14.16 6.50
N ASN A 12 -18.39 -15.37 6.98
CA ASN A 12 -18.31 -16.60 6.18
C ASN A 12 -17.18 -16.63 5.13
N ARG A 13 -16.22 -15.71 5.17
CA ARG A 13 -15.10 -15.66 4.23
C ARG A 13 -13.76 -15.61 4.96
N LEU A 14 -12.79 -16.37 4.46
CA LEU A 14 -11.39 -16.30 4.89
C LEU A 14 -10.60 -15.53 3.84
N TYR A 15 -10.00 -14.41 4.21
CA TYR A 15 -9.21 -13.56 3.33
C TYR A 15 -7.71 -13.66 3.63
N ARG A 16 -6.87 -13.40 2.63
CA ARG A 16 -5.44 -13.15 2.85
C ARG A 16 -5.28 -11.83 3.61
N GLY A 17 -4.61 -11.83 4.76
CA GLY A 17 -4.62 -10.70 5.69
C GLY A 17 -4.09 -9.39 5.06
N ASN A 18 -2.97 -9.47 4.33
CA ASN A 18 -2.39 -8.30 3.65
C ASN A 18 -3.13 -7.84 2.38
N ARG A 19 -4.33 -8.38 2.12
CA ARG A 19 -5.21 -7.94 1.03
C ARG A 19 -6.53 -7.35 1.55
N THR A 20 -6.72 -7.28 2.87
CA THR A 20 -7.98 -6.85 3.46
C THR A 20 -7.99 -5.38 3.85
N THR A 21 -9.18 -4.78 3.78
CA THR A 21 -9.51 -3.47 4.38
C THR A 21 -10.91 -3.52 4.98
N LYS A 22 -11.19 -2.70 5.99
CA LYS A 22 -12.55 -2.55 6.52
C LYS A 22 -13.33 -1.62 5.60
N ALA A 23 -14.15 -2.20 4.72
CA ALA A 23 -14.90 -1.47 3.69
C ALA A 23 -16.23 -0.92 4.20
N HIS A 24 -16.82 -1.53 5.24
CA HIS A 24 -18.08 -1.10 5.82
C HIS A 24 -17.97 -0.95 7.34
N ALA A 25 -18.43 0.19 7.87
CA ALA A 25 -18.40 0.48 9.30
C ALA A 25 -19.48 -0.28 10.07
N ASP A 26 -20.69 -0.35 9.50
CA ASP A 26 -21.91 -0.83 10.19
C ASP A 26 -22.50 -2.13 9.59
N GLY A 27 -22.03 -2.54 8.40
CA GLY A 27 -22.56 -3.70 7.68
C GLY A 27 -21.98 -5.03 8.17
N PHE A 28 -22.76 -6.11 8.05
CA PHE A 28 -22.28 -7.47 8.32
C PHE A 28 -21.13 -7.92 7.40
N ASP A 29 -21.01 -7.32 6.21
CA ASP A 29 -19.86 -7.47 5.31
C ASP A 29 -18.75 -6.43 5.59
N ALA A 30 -18.31 -6.32 6.85
CA ALA A 30 -17.42 -5.24 7.28
C ALA A 30 -16.05 -5.21 6.55
N PHE A 31 -15.50 -6.37 6.19
CA PHE A 31 -14.18 -6.50 5.56
C PHE A 31 -14.27 -6.97 4.11
N ALA A 32 -13.45 -6.37 3.26
CA ALA A 32 -13.30 -6.73 1.86
C ALA A 32 -11.84 -7.02 1.51
N SER A 33 -11.64 -7.78 0.42
CA SER A 33 -10.35 -7.98 -0.24
C SER A 33 -10.47 -7.56 -1.71
N PRO A 34 -10.36 -6.25 -2.02
CA PRO A 34 -10.82 -5.72 -3.31
C PRO A 34 -10.04 -6.21 -4.54
N ASN A 35 -8.77 -6.59 -4.33
CA ASN A 35 -7.84 -6.97 -5.40
C ASN A 35 -7.40 -8.45 -5.34
N LEU A 36 -7.99 -9.25 -4.44
CA LEU A 36 -7.73 -10.70 -4.38
C LEU A 36 -8.99 -11.43 -3.90
N PRO A 37 -9.43 -12.52 -4.55
CA PRO A 37 -10.53 -13.34 -4.04
C PRO A 37 -10.24 -13.88 -2.62
N PRO A 38 -11.29 -14.21 -1.84
CA PRO A 38 -11.13 -14.97 -0.61
C PRO A 38 -10.31 -16.26 -0.83
N LEU A 39 -9.71 -16.77 0.23
CA LEU A 39 -9.04 -18.06 0.25
C LEU A 39 -10.07 -19.19 0.42
N LEU A 40 -11.03 -18.99 1.31
CA LEU A 40 -12.13 -19.92 1.60
C LEU A 40 -13.45 -19.18 1.76
N GLU A 41 -14.54 -19.90 1.55
CA GLU A 41 -15.90 -19.53 1.93
C GLU A 41 -16.51 -20.64 2.80
N ALA A 42 -17.15 -20.25 3.90
CA ALA A 42 -17.75 -21.16 4.87
C ALA A 42 -19.28 -21.09 4.79
N GLY A 43 -19.91 -22.06 4.13
CA GLY A 43 -21.37 -22.28 4.16
C GLY A 43 -21.71 -23.63 4.81
N ILE A 44 -22.74 -24.31 4.31
CA ILE A 44 -23.00 -25.73 4.65
C ILE A 44 -21.76 -26.58 4.35
N HIS A 45 -21.04 -26.23 3.29
CA HIS A 45 -19.73 -26.78 2.96
C HIS A 45 -18.67 -25.68 2.99
N ILE A 46 -17.44 -26.04 3.36
CA ILE A 46 -16.28 -25.15 3.23
C ILE A 46 -15.78 -25.27 1.79
N ARG A 47 -15.87 -24.17 1.04
CA ARG A 47 -15.39 -24.07 -0.34
C ARG A 47 -14.02 -23.41 -0.37
N ARG A 48 -13.06 -24.07 -1.02
CA ARG A 48 -11.76 -23.46 -1.33
C ARG A 48 -11.79 -22.77 -2.67
N LEU A 49 -11.27 -21.55 -2.73
CA LEU A 49 -11.13 -20.80 -3.97
C LEU A 49 -9.74 -21.04 -4.57
N ASN A 50 -9.62 -20.91 -5.90
CA ASN A 50 -8.38 -21.14 -6.64
C ASN A 50 -7.43 -19.93 -6.57
N THR A 51 -7.22 -19.40 -5.36
CA THR A 51 -6.33 -18.27 -5.12
C THR A 51 -4.88 -18.77 -5.08
N PRO A 52 -3.96 -18.19 -5.87
CA PRO A 52 -2.55 -18.60 -5.88
C PRO A 52 -1.91 -18.51 -4.48
N PRO A 53 -1.00 -19.44 -4.12
CA PRO A 53 -0.30 -19.40 -2.84
C PRO A 53 0.59 -18.16 -2.72
N ALA A 54 0.77 -17.65 -1.50
CA ALA A 54 1.80 -16.66 -1.23
C ALA A 54 3.20 -17.32 -1.23
N PRO A 55 4.29 -16.53 -1.41
CA PRO A 55 5.63 -17.03 -1.15
C PRO A 55 5.73 -17.65 0.24
N HIS A 56 6.42 -18.78 0.35
CA HIS A 56 6.57 -19.54 1.59
C HIS A 56 8.07 -19.75 1.87
N GLY A 57 8.47 -19.53 3.12
CA GLY A 57 9.81 -19.88 3.59
C GLY A 57 9.87 -21.35 4.02
N GLU A 58 11.09 -21.87 4.17
CA GLU A 58 11.34 -23.19 4.75
C GLU A 58 12.15 -23.03 6.04
N GLY A 59 11.94 -23.91 7.01
CA GLY A 59 12.65 -23.92 8.29
C GLY A 59 11.83 -23.37 9.46
N GLU A 60 12.53 -22.97 10.52
CA GLU A 60 11.95 -22.48 11.77
C GLU A 60 11.25 -21.13 11.61
N LEU A 61 10.28 -20.86 12.47
CA LEU A 61 9.59 -19.57 12.51
C LEU A 61 10.58 -18.47 12.93
N ILE A 62 10.75 -17.48 12.05
CA ILE A 62 11.49 -16.25 12.35
C ILE A 62 10.50 -15.10 12.48
N VAL A 63 10.56 -14.39 13.61
CA VAL A 63 9.77 -13.18 13.85
C VAL A 63 10.66 -11.96 13.63
N HIS A 64 10.36 -11.17 12.61
CA HIS A 64 11.09 -9.94 12.32
C HIS A 64 10.59 -8.78 13.18
N PRO A 65 11.49 -7.94 13.73
CA PRO A 65 11.10 -6.80 14.54
C PRO A 65 10.41 -5.73 13.68
N ILE A 66 9.40 -5.08 14.25
CA ILE A 66 8.75 -3.89 13.68
C ILE A 66 8.75 -2.80 14.73
N THR A 67 9.25 -1.63 14.39
CA THR A 67 9.31 -0.45 15.27
C THR A 67 8.43 0.68 14.71
N PRO A 68 8.05 1.67 15.55
CA PRO A 68 7.37 2.86 15.06
C PRO A 68 8.21 3.60 14.01
N GLN A 69 7.60 3.93 12.88
CA GLN A 69 8.22 4.67 11.79
C GLN A 69 7.40 5.92 11.49
N PRO A 70 8.03 7.08 11.29
CA PRO A 70 7.34 8.32 10.93
C PRO A 70 6.95 8.25 9.44
N ILE A 71 5.72 7.80 9.18
CA ILE A 71 5.18 7.62 7.82
C ILE A 71 4.01 8.58 7.61
N GLY A 72 4.10 9.42 6.58
CA GLY A 72 2.99 10.28 6.16
C GLY A 72 2.02 9.54 5.24
N VAL A 73 0.73 9.86 5.32
CA VAL A 73 -0.28 9.38 4.37
C VAL A 73 -1.05 10.58 3.81
N VAL A 74 -0.87 10.85 2.53
CA VAL A 74 -1.44 12.00 1.83
C VAL A 74 -2.49 11.53 0.85
N THR A 75 -3.68 12.12 0.91
CA THR A 75 -4.70 11.92 -0.11
C THR A 75 -4.63 13.07 -1.11
N ILE A 76 -4.52 12.74 -2.39
CA ILE A 76 -4.56 13.73 -3.47
C ILE A 76 -6.02 14.12 -3.71
N TYR A 77 -6.28 15.42 -3.82
CA TYR A 77 -7.59 16.01 -4.13
C TYR A 77 -7.41 17.25 -5.03
N PRO A 78 -8.43 17.70 -5.77
CA PRO A 78 -8.29 18.83 -6.68
C PRO A 78 -7.97 20.09 -5.88
N GLY A 79 -6.85 20.74 -6.21
CA GLY A 79 -6.39 21.93 -5.49
C GLY A 79 -5.46 21.68 -4.30
N ILE A 80 -5.01 20.44 -4.06
CA ILE A 80 -3.92 20.20 -3.09
C ILE A 80 -2.70 21.06 -3.43
N SER A 81 -2.18 21.81 -2.46
CA SER A 81 -1.01 22.66 -2.64
C SER A 81 0.29 21.89 -2.37
N ALA A 82 1.39 22.35 -2.97
CA ALA A 82 2.73 21.83 -2.67
C ALA A 82 3.06 21.96 -1.17
N ASP A 83 2.56 23.00 -0.49
CA ASP A 83 2.79 23.23 0.93
C ASP A 83 2.24 22.10 1.82
N VAL A 84 1.12 21.47 1.42
CA VAL A 84 0.57 20.31 2.14
C VAL A 84 1.60 19.18 2.11
N VAL A 85 2.13 18.85 0.93
CA VAL A 85 3.14 17.79 0.77
C VAL A 85 4.43 18.16 1.51
N ARG A 86 4.90 19.40 1.37
CA ARG A 86 6.07 19.91 2.08
C ARG A 86 5.94 19.72 3.60
N ASN A 87 4.77 19.98 4.17
CA ASN A 87 4.54 19.82 5.61
C ASN A 87 4.64 18.35 6.05
N PHE A 88 4.15 17.39 5.25
CA PHE A 88 4.34 15.96 5.53
C PHE A 88 5.81 15.53 5.40
N LEU A 89 6.58 16.17 4.52
CA LEU A 89 7.99 15.87 4.29
C LEU A 89 8.93 16.53 5.29
N ARG A 90 8.40 17.26 6.28
CA ARG A 90 9.20 17.77 7.40
C ARG A 90 9.63 16.59 8.27
N GLN A 91 10.90 16.63 8.68
CA GLN A 91 11.50 15.62 9.55
C GLN A 91 10.65 15.42 10.83
N PRO A 92 10.55 14.19 11.34
CA PRO A 92 11.42 13.04 11.06
C PRO A 92 10.91 12.05 9.98
N VAL A 93 10.03 12.45 9.04
CA VAL A 93 9.43 11.51 8.07
C VAL A 93 10.46 10.70 7.28
N LYS A 94 10.22 9.37 7.21
CA LYS A 94 11.03 8.39 6.48
C LYS A 94 10.35 7.83 5.25
N ALA A 95 9.01 7.86 5.22
CA ALA A 95 8.25 7.44 4.05
C ALA A 95 6.95 8.23 3.91
N LEU A 96 6.44 8.29 2.69
CA LEU A 96 5.21 8.95 2.33
C LEU A 96 4.36 8.01 1.45
N ILE A 97 3.12 7.76 1.86
CA ILE A 97 2.12 7.09 1.03
C ILE A 97 1.26 8.15 0.35
N LEU A 98 1.30 8.19 -0.98
CA LEU A 98 0.43 9.03 -1.81
C LEU A 98 -0.79 8.23 -2.25
N ARG A 99 -1.99 8.69 -1.92
CA ARG A 99 -3.26 8.13 -2.43
C ARG A 99 -3.74 8.98 -3.61
N SER A 100 -3.27 8.62 -4.80
CA SER A 100 -3.49 9.30 -6.07
C SER A 100 -4.75 8.81 -6.79
N TYR A 101 -5.15 9.50 -7.87
CA TYR A 101 -6.37 9.15 -8.62
C TYR A 101 -6.19 7.94 -9.53
N GLY A 102 -7.27 7.16 -9.70
CA GLY A 102 -7.38 6.14 -10.73
C GLY A 102 -6.17 5.20 -10.73
N VAL A 103 -5.45 5.11 -11.83
CA VAL A 103 -4.26 4.26 -11.98
C VAL A 103 -2.97 4.89 -11.44
N GLY A 104 -3.04 5.88 -10.55
CA GLY A 104 -1.90 6.52 -9.92
C GLY A 104 -1.54 7.91 -10.47
N ASN A 105 -2.54 8.68 -10.92
CA ASN A 105 -2.35 10.04 -11.44
C ASN A 105 -2.37 11.08 -10.32
N ALA A 106 -1.44 12.04 -10.38
CA ALA A 106 -1.34 13.19 -9.49
C ALA A 106 -1.24 14.51 -10.29
N PRO A 107 -1.37 15.69 -9.64
CA PRO A 107 -1.19 16.98 -10.30
C PRO A 107 0.21 17.14 -10.90
N GLN A 108 0.30 17.65 -12.12
CA GLN A 108 1.55 17.95 -12.82
C GLN A 108 2.13 19.33 -12.45
N ASN A 109 1.74 19.87 -11.30
CA ASN A 109 2.27 21.14 -10.83
C ASN A 109 3.77 20.98 -10.54
N LYS A 110 4.59 21.89 -11.07
CA LYS A 110 6.06 21.80 -10.94
C LYS A 110 6.53 21.79 -9.48
N ALA A 111 5.98 22.67 -8.64
CA ALA A 111 6.35 22.72 -7.23
C ALA A 111 5.98 21.41 -6.51
N PHE A 112 4.80 20.84 -6.79
CA PHE A 112 4.39 19.55 -6.23
C PHE A 112 5.38 18.43 -6.61
N LEU A 113 5.76 18.32 -7.88
CA LEU A 113 6.71 17.30 -8.33
C LEU A 113 8.12 17.52 -7.76
N GLN A 114 8.54 18.78 -7.61
CA GLN A 114 9.82 19.13 -6.98
C GLN A 114 9.87 18.71 -5.51
N GLU A 115 8.81 18.92 -4.73
CA GLU A 115 8.76 18.47 -3.33
C GLU A 115 8.92 16.93 -3.22
N LEU A 116 8.34 16.18 -4.17
CA LEU A 116 8.46 14.72 -4.22
C LEU A 116 9.87 14.28 -4.61
N GLN A 117 10.47 14.93 -5.62
CA GLN A 117 11.86 14.68 -6.01
C GLN A 117 12.81 14.94 -4.83
N GLU A 118 12.69 16.12 -4.20
CA GLU A 118 13.52 16.50 -3.06
C GLU A 118 13.33 15.56 -1.86
N ALA A 119 12.15 14.95 -1.70
CA ALA A 119 11.95 13.90 -0.70
C ALA A 119 12.76 12.65 -1.01
N SER A 120 12.64 12.14 -2.24
CA SER A 120 13.36 10.96 -2.72
C SER A 120 14.87 11.17 -2.64
N ASP A 121 15.37 12.34 -3.04
CA ASP A 121 16.80 12.72 -2.96
C ASP A 121 17.34 12.72 -1.52
N ARG A 122 16.47 12.94 -0.53
CA ARG A 122 16.81 12.86 0.90
C ARG A 122 16.65 11.45 1.48
N GLY A 123 16.35 10.45 0.65
CA GLY A 123 16.13 9.06 1.06
C GLY A 123 14.76 8.78 1.67
N ILE A 124 13.77 9.67 1.49
CA ILE A 124 12.39 9.42 1.92
C ILE A 124 11.71 8.53 0.88
N VAL A 125 11.21 7.37 1.32
CA VAL A 125 10.52 6.42 0.42
C VAL A 125 9.12 6.93 0.08
N VAL A 126 8.86 7.30 -1.17
CA VAL A 126 7.54 7.75 -1.62
C VAL A 126 6.83 6.65 -2.40
N VAL A 127 5.68 6.17 -1.89
CA VAL A 127 4.89 5.10 -2.51
C VAL A 127 3.57 5.65 -3.04
N ASN A 128 3.32 5.48 -4.34
CA ASN A 128 2.07 5.84 -5.00
C ASN A 128 1.07 4.69 -4.98
N LEU A 129 -0.07 4.91 -4.34
CA LEU A 129 -1.24 4.05 -4.32
C LEU A 129 -2.41 4.73 -5.02
N THR A 130 -3.39 3.94 -5.43
CA THR A 130 -4.69 4.48 -5.82
C THR A 130 -5.53 4.78 -4.58
N GLN A 131 -6.32 5.85 -4.64
CA GLN A 131 -7.38 6.12 -3.67
C GLN A 131 -8.67 5.35 -3.97
N CYS A 132 -8.76 4.69 -5.14
CA CYS A 132 -9.89 3.82 -5.50
C CYS A 132 -9.91 2.56 -4.62
N MET A 133 -11.09 1.99 -4.38
CA MET A 133 -11.26 0.79 -3.56
C MET A 133 -10.57 -0.44 -4.18
N SER A 134 -10.63 -0.58 -5.50
CA SER A 134 -9.96 -1.63 -6.27
C SER A 134 -9.21 -1.03 -7.45
N GLY A 135 -8.28 -1.81 -8.01
CA GLY A 135 -7.43 -1.40 -9.12
C GLY A 135 -5.95 -1.47 -8.79
N LYS A 136 -5.14 -1.16 -9.81
CA LYS A 136 -3.68 -1.26 -9.76
C LYS A 136 -3.07 0.03 -10.31
N VAL A 137 -2.12 0.60 -9.58
CA VAL A 137 -1.30 1.71 -10.05
C VAL A 137 -0.46 1.28 -11.25
N ASN A 138 -0.48 2.08 -12.30
CA ASN A 138 0.31 1.94 -13.51
C ASN A 138 0.91 3.30 -13.89
N MET A 139 2.10 3.59 -13.37
CA MET A 139 2.79 4.85 -13.63
C MET A 139 3.43 4.91 -15.03
N GLY A 140 3.63 3.77 -15.70
CA GLY A 140 4.15 3.75 -17.08
C GLY A 140 3.11 4.03 -18.16
N GLY A 141 1.81 3.95 -17.83
CA GLY A 141 0.73 3.99 -18.81
C GLY A 141 0.30 5.40 -19.27
N TYR A 142 0.67 6.45 -18.54
CA TYR A 142 0.24 7.84 -18.82
C TYR A 142 1.34 8.85 -18.49
N ALA A 143 1.33 10.00 -19.16
CA ALA A 143 2.33 11.07 -18.97
C ALA A 143 2.43 11.57 -17.51
N THR A 144 1.31 11.59 -16.77
CA THR A 144 1.24 11.97 -15.36
C THR A 144 1.89 10.95 -14.42
N GLY A 145 1.70 9.66 -14.68
CA GLY A 145 2.39 8.61 -13.95
C GLY A 145 3.90 8.65 -14.19
N ASN A 146 4.30 8.94 -15.43
CA ASN A 146 5.71 9.01 -15.79
C ASN A 146 6.43 10.14 -15.04
N ALA A 147 5.80 11.30 -14.86
CA ALA A 147 6.38 12.40 -14.09
C ALA A 147 6.61 12.04 -12.61
N LEU A 148 5.73 11.25 -11.99
CA LEU A 148 5.94 10.75 -10.63
C LEU A 148 7.12 9.77 -10.56
N ALA A 149 7.22 8.86 -11.53
CA ALA A 149 8.35 7.93 -11.60
C ALA A 149 9.69 8.67 -11.75
N HIS A 150 9.75 9.70 -12.60
CA HIS A 150 10.93 10.56 -12.72
C HIS A 150 11.24 11.32 -11.43
N ALA A 151 10.24 11.60 -10.59
CA ALA A 151 10.39 12.22 -9.27
C ALA A 151 10.84 11.24 -8.15
N GLY A 152 11.25 10.01 -8.50
CA GLY A 152 11.66 8.97 -7.54
C GLY A 152 10.50 8.27 -6.83
N VAL A 153 9.25 8.49 -7.26
CA VAL A 153 8.09 7.83 -6.64
C VAL A 153 7.97 6.38 -7.11
N ILE A 154 7.70 5.48 -6.17
CA ILE A 154 7.56 4.04 -6.40
C ILE A 154 6.09 3.67 -6.54
N GLY A 155 5.74 2.84 -7.53
CA GLY A 155 4.37 2.36 -7.72
C GLY A 155 4.05 1.23 -6.73
N GLY A 156 3.04 1.40 -5.88
CA GLY A 156 2.58 0.38 -4.93
C GLY A 156 1.65 -0.67 -5.53
N ALA A 157 1.54 -0.74 -6.87
CA ALA A 157 0.70 -1.68 -7.59
C ALA A 157 -0.77 -1.66 -7.07
N ASP A 158 -1.27 -2.80 -6.61
CA ASP A 158 -2.63 -3.03 -6.13
C ASP A 158 -2.69 -3.26 -4.62
N MET A 159 -1.65 -2.83 -3.88
CA MET A 159 -1.61 -2.92 -2.42
C MET A 159 -2.67 -2.01 -1.80
N THR A 160 -3.25 -2.48 -0.68
CA THR A 160 -4.08 -1.62 0.17
C THR A 160 -3.19 -0.63 0.95
N VAL A 161 -3.80 0.41 1.54
CA VAL A 161 -3.06 1.36 2.39
C VAL A 161 -2.50 0.63 3.61
N GLU A 162 -3.26 -0.28 4.20
CA GLU A 162 -2.87 -1.08 5.36
C GLU A 162 -1.65 -1.97 5.05
N ALA A 163 -1.68 -2.66 3.91
CA ALA A 163 -0.57 -3.49 3.45
C ALA A 163 0.69 -2.66 3.17
N THR A 164 0.52 -1.49 2.55
CA THR A 164 1.65 -0.60 2.24
C THR A 164 2.26 0.00 3.51
N LEU A 165 1.43 0.48 4.44
CA LEU A 165 1.87 1.05 5.71
C LEU A 165 2.62 0.00 6.53
N THR A 166 2.05 -1.18 6.69
CA THR A 166 2.70 -2.27 7.45
C THR A 166 3.96 -2.79 6.78
N LYS A 167 4.01 -2.84 5.44
CA LYS A 167 5.22 -3.20 4.69
C LYS A 167 6.34 -2.17 4.86
N LEU A 168 6.01 -0.88 4.85
CA LEU A 168 6.99 0.18 5.13
C LEU A 168 7.51 0.10 6.57
N HIS A 169 6.63 -0.11 7.55
CA HIS A 169 7.03 -0.36 8.94
C HIS A 169 7.98 -1.56 9.05
N TYR A 170 7.66 -2.68 8.39
CA TYR A 170 8.50 -3.87 8.35
C TYR A 170 9.88 -3.55 7.76
N LEU A 171 9.94 -3.03 6.52
CA LEU A 171 11.20 -2.80 5.81
C LEU A 171 12.10 -1.77 6.51
N LEU A 172 11.54 -0.65 6.97
CA LEU A 172 12.29 0.41 7.67
C LEU A 172 12.74 0.02 9.08
N SER A 173 12.28 -1.13 9.59
CA SER A 173 12.73 -1.70 10.87
C SER A 173 13.81 -2.76 10.68
N GLN A 174 14.18 -3.10 9.44
CA GLN A 174 15.27 -4.02 9.13
C GLN A 174 16.54 -3.23 8.78
N GLU A 175 17.69 -3.91 8.81
CA GLU A 175 18.98 -3.39 8.35
C GLU A 175 19.04 -3.41 6.81
N LEU A 176 18.23 -2.55 6.18
CA LEU A 176 18.17 -2.36 4.73
C LEU A 176 18.47 -0.90 4.40
N ASP A 177 19.19 -0.68 3.30
CA ASP A 177 19.44 0.65 2.76
C ASP A 177 18.30 1.08 1.81
N THR A 178 18.15 2.40 1.68
CA THR A 178 17.39 2.97 0.57
C THR A 178 18.32 2.99 -0.64
N GLU A 179 18.01 2.21 -1.68
CA GLU A 179 18.65 2.36 -2.97
C GLU A 179 18.17 3.69 -3.59
N THR A 180 19.07 4.68 -3.66
CA THR A 180 18.83 5.99 -4.27
C THR A 180 19.28 6.05 -5.71
#